data_AF-A0A6A4NEQ1-F1
#
_entry.id   AF-A0A6A4NEQ1-F1
#
_cell.length_a   1.000
_cell.length_b   1.000
_cell.length_c   1.000
_cell.angle_alpha   90.00
_cell.angle_beta   90.00
_cell.angle_gamma   90.00
#
_symmetry.space_group_name_H-M   'P 1'
#
loop_
_entity.id
_entity.type
_entity.pdbx_description
1 polymer ?
#
loop_
_entity_poly.entity_id
_entity_poly.type
_entity_poly.pdbx_seq_one_letter_code
_entity_poly.pdbx_strand_id
1 'polypeptide(L)'
;MNGAFLDTLRKSCSPRKKGQPDPLVYLNLGSGSSYKFTETYYKRIHLLHQAVLGIAQQLFYGDDTEQITEEFAAGFEGFPRVFFISAQLGECQSCNGKQWRGTPKLSTYKYGQAKLVVCEME
;
A
#
# COMPACT_ATOMS: atom_id res chain seq x y z
N MET A 1 12.24 -4.50 -11.58
CA MET A 1 12.43 -3.29 -10.76
C MET A 1 13.56 -2.47 -11.36
N ASN A 2 13.35 -1.17 -11.57
CA ASN A 2 14.32 -0.27 -12.19
C ASN A 2 15.63 -0.16 -11.37
N GLY A 3 16.78 -0.32 -12.02
CA GLY A 3 18.09 -0.37 -11.37
C GLY A 3 18.49 0.95 -10.68
N ALA A 4 18.29 2.09 -11.34
CA ALA A 4 18.60 3.40 -10.76
C ALA A 4 17.74 3.69 -9.52
N PHE A 5 16.46 3.32 -9.56
CA PHE A 5 15.56 3.43 -8.41
C PHE A 5 15.98 2.51 -7.26
N LEU A 6 16.42 1.29 -7.55
CA LEU A 6 16.96 0.37 -6.54
C LEU A 6 18.17 0.97 -5.83
N ASP A 7 19.06 1.64 -6.57
CA ASP A 7 20.22 2.32 -5.98
C ASP A 7 19.81 3.51 -5.10
N THR A 8 18.76 4.25 -5.47
CA THR A 8 18.17 5.28 -4.59
C THR A 8 17.66 4.67 -3.28
N LEU A 9 16.92 3.56 -3.35
CA LEU A 9 16.42 2.89 -2.14
C LEU A 9 17.54 2.31 -1.27
N ARG A 10 18.61 1.77 -1.87
CA ARG A 10 19.79 1.30 -1.12
C ARG A 10 20.48 2.42 -0.33
N LYS A 11 20.52 3.64 -0.88
CA LYS A 11 21.06 4.80 -0.17
C LYS A 11 20.18 5.18 1.03
N SER A 12 18.86 5.14 0.87
CA SER A 12 17.92 5.39 1.96
C SER A 12 17.95 4.29 3.02
N CYS A 13 18.15 3.04 2.60
CA CYS A 13 18.17 1.85 3.45
C CYS A 13 19.61 1.37 3.71
N SER A 14 20.46 2.26 4.21
CA SER A 14 21.86 1.92 4.52
C SER A 14 21.99 0.80 5.57
N PRO A 15 23.10 0.02 5.57
CA PRO A 15 23.34 -1.03 6.55
C PRO A 15 23.27 -0.49 7.97
N ARG A 16 22.45 -1.13 8.81
CA ARG A 16 22.09 -0.59 10.12
C ARG A 16 23.23 -0.69 11.13
N LYS A 17 23.30 0.32 11.99
CA LYS A 17 23.98 0.23 13.28
C LYS A 17 22.97 -0.17 14.36
N LYS A 18 23.42 -0.93 15.36
CA LYS A 18 22.57 -1.38 16.48
C LYS A 18 21.95 -0.17 17.18
N GLY A 19 20.62 -0.16 17.33
CA GLY A 19 19.86 0.92 17.98
C GLY A 19 19.37 2.05 17.07
N GLN A 20 19.67 2.02 15.77
CA GLN A 20 19.12 2.99 14.82
C GLN A 20 17.69 2.60 14.40
N PRO A 21 16.73 3.55 14.39
CA PRO A 21 15.38 3.29 13.92
C PRO A 21 15.35 3.04 12.40
N ASP A 22 14.34 2.29 11.97
CA ASP A 22 14.13 1.94 10.57
C ASP A 22 13.94 3.21 9.72
N PRO A 23 14.72 3.39 8.64
CA PRO A 23 14.49 4.50 7.73
C PRO A 23 13.13 4.34 7.05
N LEU A 24 12.33 5.40 7.10
CA LEU A 24 11.02 5.43 6.45
C LEU A 24 11.18 5.90 5.01
N VAL A 25 10.49 5.20 4.10
CA VAL A 25 10.42 5.57 2.68
C VAL A 25 8.95 5.67 2.28
N TYR A 26 8.62 6.65 1.44
CA TYR A 26 7.28 6.78 0.90
C TYR A 26 6.99 5.67 -0.10
N LEU A 27 5.89 4.94 0.08
CA LEU A 27 5.43 3.92 -0.89
C LEU A 27 5.17 4.54 -2.27
N ASN A 28 4.65 5.77 -2.28
CA ASN A 28 4.52 6.58 -3.49
C ASN A 28 5.37 7.86 -3.35
N LEU A 29 6.57 7.84 -3.92
CA LEU A 29 7.47 8.99 -3.89
C LEU A 29 6.88 10.22 -4.59
N GLY A 30 5.99 10.04 -5.58
CA GLY A 30 5.33 11.14 -6.29
C GLY A 30 4.41 11.98 -5.40
N SER A 31 3.82 11.36 -4.37
CA SER A 31 2.97 12.06 -3.39
C SER A 31 3.77 12.64 -2.23
N GLY A 32 4.95 12.08 -1.92
CA GLY A 32 5.79 12.52 -0.81
C GLY A 32 5.02 12.65 0.51
N SER A 33 5.23 13.76 1.22
CA SER A 33 4.57 14.07 2.50
C SER A 33 3.11 14.50 2.39
N SER A 34 2.55 14.60 1.17
CA SER A 34 1.11 14.87 1.01
C SER A 34 0.24 13.64 1.30
N TYR A 35 0.86 12.45 1.34
CA TYR A 35 0.20 11.16 1.58
C TYR A 35 -1.04 10.90 0.71
N LYS A 36 -1.15 11.56 -0.44
CA LYS A 36 -2.27 11.37 -1.36
C LYS A 36 -2.12 10.04 -2.09
N PHE A 37 -3.15 9.21 -2.02
CA PHE A 37 -3.24 8.01 -2.83
C PHE A 37 -3.91 8.36 -4.15
N THR A 38 -3.13 8.32 -5.23
CA THR A 38 -3.59 8.66 -6.59
C THR A 38 -3.06 7.64 -7.58
N GLU A 39 -3.48 7.77 -8.84
CA GLU A 39 -3.05 6.92 -9.95
C GLU A 39 -1.52 6.91 -10.15
N THR A 40 -0.82 7.92 -9.64
CA THR A 40 0.64 8.01 -9.66
C THR A 40 1.33 6.80 -9.03
N TYR A 41 0.70 6.13 -8.05
CA TYR A 41 1.23 4.89 -7.49
C TYR A 41 1.30 3.78 -8.57
N TYR A 42 0.21 3.57 -9.30
CA TYR A 42 0.12 2.56 -10.37
C TYR A 42 0.97 2.95 -11.59
N LYS A 43 1.02 4.23 -11.96
CA LYS A 43 1.94 4.74 -13.00
C LYS A 43 3.39 4.36 -12.70
N ARG A 44 3.82 4.45 -11.43
CA ARG A 44 5.19 4.06 -11.03
C ARG A 44 5.42 2.55 -11.16
N ILE A 45 4.43 1.73 -10.86
CA ILE A 45 4.55 0.27 -10.93
C ILE A 45 4.64 -0.20 -12.38
N HIS A 46 3.72 0.27 -13.23
CA HIS A 46 3.56 -0.17 -14.61
C HIS A 46 4.55 0.50 -15.57
N LEU A 47 4.61 1.84 -15.59
CA LEU A 47 5.42 2.57 -16.58
C LEU A 47 6.90 2.66 -16.20
N LEU A 48 7.20 2.73 -14.90
CA LEU A 48 8.56 2.98 -14.42
C LEU A 48 9.22 1.76 -13.77
N HIS A 49 8.46 0.70 -13.45
CA HIS A 49 8.91 -0.43 -12.64
C HIS A 49 9.57 0.00 -11.31
N GLN A 50 8.96 0.98 -10.65
CA GLN A 50 9.45 1.62 -9.42
C GLN A 50 8.52 1.42 -8.22
N ALA A 51 8.13 0.18 -7.95
CA ALA A 51 7.48 -0.16 -6.68
C ALA A 51 8.51 -0.27 -5.54
N VAL A 52 8.17 0.25 -4.35
CA VAL A 52 9.03 0.11 -3.15
C VAL A 52 8.97 -1.32 -2.60
N LEU A 53 7.80 -1.94 -2.63
CA LEU A 53 7.59 -3.31 -2.15
C LEU A 53 7.64 -4.29 -3.33
N GLY A 54 8.34 -5.41 -3.15
CA GLY A 54 8.43 -6.46 -4.18
C GLY A 54 7.05 -7.01 -4.59
N ILE A 55 6.16 -7.23 -3.61
CA ILE A 55 4.79 -7.69 -3.87
C ILE A 55 3.97 -6.71 -4.72
N ALA A 56 4.22 -5.40 -4.60
CA ALA A 56 3.53 -4.40 -5.41
C ALA A 56 4.07 -4.41 -6.83
N GLN A 57 5.36 -4.69 -7.02
CA GLN A 57 5.94 -4.85 -8.35
C GLN A 57 5.39 -6.08 -9.08
N GLN A 58 4.92 -7.10 -8.35
CA GLN A 58 4.35 -8.32 -8.93
C GLN A 58 3.01 -8.09 -9.64
N LEU A 59 2.30 -6.99 -9.33
CA LEU A 59 1.09 -6.60 -10.06
C LEU A 59 1.33 -6.41 -11.57
N PHE A 60 2.58 -6.17 -11.98
CA PHE A 60 2.95 -6.05 -13.39
C PHE A 60 3.14 -7.40 -14.10
N TYR A 61 3.31 -8.52 -13.39
CA TYR A 61 3.74 -9.78 -14.00
C TYR A 61 2.63 -10.82 -14.19
N GLY A 62 1.42 -10.57 -13.67
CA GLY A 62 0.26 -11.44 -13.93
C GLY A 62 -0.67 -10.80 -14.94
N ASP A 63 -1.17 -11.57 -15.92
CA ASP A 63 -1.98 -11.07 -17.04
C ASP A 63 -3.13 -10.17 -16.59
N ASP A 64 -4.00 -10.66 -15.68
CA ASP A 64 -5.13 -9.88 -15.16
C ASP A 64 -4.66 -8.66 -14.34
N THR A 65 -3.61 -8.85 -13.53
CA THR A 65 -3.11 -7.79 -12.65
C THR A 65 -2.40 -6.68 -13.42
N GLU A 66 -1.77 -7.01 -14.55
CA GLU A 66 -1.10 -6.05 -15.42
C GLU A 66 -2.13 -5.12 -16.04
N GLN A 67 -3.19 -5.70 -16.63
CA GLN A 67 -4.28 -4.93 -17.22
C GLN A 67 -4.96 -4.01 -16.18
N ILE A 68 -5.27 -4.52 -14.99
CA ILE A 68 -5.84 -3.69 -13.90
C ILE A 68 -4.88 -2.57 -13.50
N THR A 69 -3.57 -2.86 -13.45
CA THR A 69 -2.54 -1.86 -13.10
C THR A 69 -2.44 -0.78 -14.19
N GLU A 70 -2.54 -1.15 -15.46
CA GLU A 70 -2.57 -0.22 -16.60
C GLU A 70 -3.80 0.69 -16.54
N GLU A 71 -5.00 0.12 -16.35
CA GLU A 71 -6.25 0.87 -16.23
C GLU A 71 -6.20 1.87 -15.07
N PHE A 72 -5.69 1.44 -13.91
CA PHE A 72 -5.51 2.34 -12.77
C PHE A 72 -4.43 3.39 -13.03
N ALA A 73 -3.35 3.08 -13.75
CA ALA A 73 -2.33 4.05 -14.14
C ALA A 73 -2.85 5.09 -15.15
N ALA A 74 -3.80 4.74 -16.01
CA ALA A 74 -4.43 5.67 -16.95
C ALA A 74 -5.32 6.73 -16.25
N GLY A 75 -5.59 6.58 -14.95
CA GLY A 75 -6.44 7.49 -14.20
C GLY A 75 -7.92 7.18 -14.39
N PHE A 76 -8.27 5.91 -14.61
CA PHE A 76 -9.64 5.45 -14.75
C PHE A 76 -10.52 6.02 -13.62
N GLU A 77 -11.57 6.77 -13.99
CA GLU A 77 -12.50 7.42 -13.05
C GLU A 77 -13.17 6.43 -12.09
N GLY A 78 -13.17 5.14 -12.45
CA GLY A 78 -13.65 4.05 -11.61
C GLY A 78 -12.68 3.61 -10.51
N PHE A 79 -11.43 4.06 -10.47
CA PHE A 79 -10.46 3.62 -9.45
C PHE A 79 -10.96 3.84 -8.01
N PRO A 80 -11.42 5.04 -7.60
CA PRO A 80 -11.96 5.23 -6.25
C PRO A 80 -13.16 4.31 -5.96
N ARG A 81 -14.00 4.05 -6.98
CA ARG A 81 -15.19 3.20 -6.88
C ARG A 81 -14.81 1.73 -6.72
N VAL A 82 -13.94 1.19 -7.57
CA VAL A 82 -13.48 -0.20 -7.51
C VAL A 82 -12.68 -0.44 -6.23
N PHE A 83 -11.81 0.52 -5.86
CA PHE A 83 -11.08 0.48 -4.59
C PHE A 83 -12.04 0.42 -3.40
N PHE A 84 -13.04 1.30 -3.35
CA PHE A 84 -14.06 1.30 -2.30
C PHE A 84 -14.82 -0.04 -2.25
N ILE A 85 -15.26 -0.57 -3.40
CA ILE A 85 -15.95 -1.87 -3.46
C ILE A 85 -15.03 -3.00 -2.98
N SER A 86 -13.76 -3.04 -3.39
CA SER A 86 -12.81 -4.06 -2.93
C SER A 86 -12.52 -3.96 -1.43
N ALA A 87 -12.50 -2.76 -0.87
CA ALA A 87 -12.33 -2.55 0.57
C ALA A 87 -13.55 -3.07 1.36
N GLN A 88 -14.76 -2.95 0.81
CA GLN A 88 -15.98 -3.53 1.39
C GLN A 88 -16.00 -5.07 1.31
N LEU A 89 -15.47 -5.64 0.22
CA LEU A 89 -15.29 -7.09 0.09
C LEU A 89 -14.23 -7.65 1.06
N GLY A 90 -13.45 -6.79 1.71
CA GLY A 90 -12.56 -7.14 2.81
C GLY A 90 -13.27 -7.39 4.15
N GLU A 91 -14.61 -7.33 4.21
CA GLU A 91 -15.37 -7.84 5.34
C GLU A 91 -15.07 -9.34 5.52
N CYS A 92 -14.24 -9.64 6.51
CA CYS A 92 -13.80 -10.98 6.89
C CYS A 92 -14.92 -12.02 6.77
N GLN A 93 -14.79 -12.92 5.79
CA GLN A 93 -15.64 -14.11 5.63
C GLN A 93 -15.54 -15.09 6.82
N SER A 94 -14.71 -14.79 7.83
CA SER A 94 -14.59 -15.51 9.10
C SER A 94 -15.45 -14.93 10.25
N CYS A 95 -16.29 -13.93 10.00
CA CYS A 95 -17.33 -13.53 10.98
C CYS A 95 -18.53 -14.50 11.01
N ASN A 96 -18.58 -15.48 10.09
CA ASN A 96 -19.69 -16.43 9.94
C ASN A 96 -19.40 -17.82 10.53
N GLY A 97 -18.82 -17.87 11.73
CA GLY A 97 -18.56 -19.14 12.43
C GLY A 97 -18.45 -18.94 13.93
N LYS A 98 -19.61 -18.81 14.60
CA LYS A 98 -19.83 -18.42 16.01
C LYS A 98 -19.85 -16.90 16.21
N GLN A 99 -21.01 -16.42 16.64
CA GLN A 99 -21.26 -15.05 17.07
C GLN A 99 -20.21 -14.63 18.11
N TRP A 100 -19.24 -13.81 17.69
CA TRP A 100 -18.28 -13.17 18.60
C TRP A 100 -19.05 -12.22 19.54
N ARG A 101 -18.95 -12.47 20.85
CA ARG A 101 -19.56 -11.66 21.93
C ARG A 101 -18.53 -10.78 22.64
N GLY A 102 -17.53 -10.29 21.92
CA GLY A 102 -16.56 -9.32 22.42
C GLY A 102 -16.66 -8.02 21.62
N THR A 103 -16.67 -6.87 22.30
CA THR A 103 -16.43 -5.59 21.62
C THR A 103 -14.96 -5.55 21.20
N PRO A 104 -14.64 -5.44 19.90
CA PRO A 104 -13.26 -5.31 19.47
C PRO A 104 -12.66 -4.03 20.07
N LYS A 105 -11.44 -4.12 20.61
CA LYS A 105 -10.69 -2.93 21.01
C LYS A 105 -10.15 -2.27 19.75
N LEU A 106 -10.68 -1.08 19.47
CA LEU A 106 -10.19 -0.22 18.39
C LEU A 106 -9.06 0.64 18.93
N SER A 107 -7.83 0.26 18.64
CA SER A 107 -6.65 1.05 18.95
C SER A 107 -6.41 2.05 17.82
N THR A 108 -6.55 3.34 18.11
CA THR A 108 -6.30 4.41 17.11
C THR A 108 -4.93 5.02 17.34
N TYR A 109 -4.05 4.88 16.36
CA TYR A 109 -2.73 5.50 16.35
C TYR A 109 -2.75 6.73 15.45
N LYS A 110 -2.32 7.88 15.99
CA LYS A 110 -2.13 9.10 15.20
C LYS A 110 -0.69 9.20 14.73
N TYR A 111 -0.49 9.29 13.43
CA TYR A 111 0.79 9.61 12.81
C TYR A 111 0.62 10.89 11.97
N GLY A 112 0.91 12.04 12.59
CA GLY A 112 0.66 13.34 11.97
C GLY A 112 -0.84 13.56 11.71
N GLN A 113 -1.22 13.77 10.44
CA GLN A 113 -2.63 13.89 10.04
C GLN A 113 -3.29 12.54 9.72
N ALA A 114 -2.52 11.44 9.62
CA ALA A 114 -3.06 10.12 9.40
C ALA A 114 -3.52 9.48 10.72
N LYS A 115 -4.65 8.77 10.67
CA LYS A 115 -5.12 7.89 11.75
C LYS A 115 -5.08 6.46 11.25
N LEU A 116 -4.34 5.60 11.93
CA LEU A 116 -4.39 4.15 11.73
C LEU A 116 -5.29 3.57 12.82
N VAL A 117 -6.32 2.83 12.42
CA VAL A 117 -7.18 2.09 13.35
C VAL A 117 -6.82 0.62 13.24
N VAL A 118 -6.36 0.04 14.34
CA VAL A 118 -6.04 -1.38 14.45
C VAL A 118 -7.15 -2.04 15.25
N CYS A 119 -7.79 -3.06 14.66
CA CYS A 119 -8.64 -3.98 15.40
C CYS A 119 -7.75 -5.01 16.09
N GLU A 120 -7.65 -4.94 17.40
CA GLU A 120 -7.04 -5.99 18.20
C GLU A 120 -8.12 -7.00 18.59
N MET A 121 -7.89 -8.26 18.26
CA MET A 121 -8.73 -9.38 18.67
C MET A 121 -8.13 -9.96 19.95
N GLU A 122 -8.81 -9.81 21.09
CA GLU A 122 -8.53 -10.55 22.33
C GLU A 122 -9.27 -11.90 22.33
#